data_AF-A0A2V6AQC5-F1
#
_entry.id   AF-A0A2V6AQC5-F1
#
_cell.length_a   1.000
_cell.length_b   1.000
_cell.length_c   1.000
_cell.angle_alpha   90.00
_cell.angle_beta   90.00
_cell.angle_gamma   90.00
#
_symmetry.space_group_name_H-M   'P 1'
#
loop_
_entity.id
_entity.type
_entity.pdbx_description
1 polymer ?
#
loop_
_entity_poly.entity_id
_entity_poly.type
_entity_poly.pdbx_seq_one_letter_code
_entity_poly.pdbx_strand_id
1 'polypeptide(L)'
;MIPLEDNVGDIIGKAQRGLRISDSELAEKTGVSPQKIRQLREADVDEMALLRIAPVLGLDGRALCELAKGEWCPKKIDQRDYLAQFNTHYHDMAVNAYLVWDPASRAAAAFDTGADSTEMVRFANRHKLDVKLILLTHAHPDHVADLPRLR
;
A
#
# COMPACT_ATOMS: atom_id res chain seq x y z
N MET A 1 3.52 -13.11 3.07
CA MET A 1 3.71 -11.67 3.40
C MET A 1 2.74 -10.90 2.54
N ILE A 2 2.07 -9.88 3.05
CA ILE A 2 1.17 -9.05 2.23
C ILE A 2 2.05 -8.28 1.23
N PRO A 3 1.76 -8.31 -0.09
CA PRO A 3 2.50 -7.52 -1.07
C PRO A 3 2.44 -6.02 -0.73
N LEU A 4 3.49 -5.28 -1.07
CA LEU A 4 3.43 -3.82 -1.05
C LEU A 4 2.46 -3.35 -2.13
N GLU A 5 1.67 -2.32 -1.83
CA GLU A 5 0.71 -1.76 -2.78
C GLU A 5 1.41 -1.14 -3.99
N ASP A 6 2.41 -0.29 -3.74
CA ASP A 6 3.21 0.35 -4.79
C ASP A 6 4.48 -0.47 -5.11
N ASN A 7 4.66 -0.78 -6.38
CA ASN A 7 5.92 -1.33 -6.89
C ASN A 7 6.87 -0.22 -7.39
N VAL A 8 8.06 -0.62 -7.82
CA VAL A 8 9.08 0.30 -8.36
C VAL A 8 8.55 1.14 -9.54
N GLY A 9 7.74 0.54 -10.41
CA GLY A 9 7.15 1.20 -11.57
C GLY A 9 6.06 2.20 -11.20
N ASP A 10 5.26 1.90 -10.17
CA ASP A 10 4.29 2.84 -9.60
C ASP A 10 4.99 4.06 -9.02
N ILE A 11 6.07 3.86 -8.26
CA ILE A 11 6.85 4.95 -7.66
C ILE A 11 7.46 5.84 -8.75
N ILE A 12 8.12 5.25 -9.75
CA ILE A 12 8.67 6.00 -10.89
C ILE A 12 7.57 6.78 -11.61
N GLY A 13 6.46 6.10 -11.93
CA GLY A 13 5.33 6.70 -12.65
C GLY A 13 4.65 7.82 -11.85
N LYS A 14 4.47 7.65 -10.53
CA LYS A 14 3.90 8.66 -9.63
C LYS A 14 4.83 9.87 -9.51
N ALA A 15 6.14 9.64 -9.36
CA ALA A 15 7.13 10.72 -9.31
C ALA A 15 7.17 11.52 -10.62
N GLN A 16 7.25 10.85 -11.77
CA GLN A 16 7.18 11.51 -13.08
C GLN A 16 5.90 12.34 -13.24
N ARG A 17 4.73 11.78 -12.93
CA ARG A 17 3.45 12.50 -13.00
C ARG A 17 3.41 13.70 -12.05
N GLY A 18 3.86 13.54 -10.82
CA GLY A 18 3.91 14.61 -9.82
C GLY A 18 4.82 15.77 -10.22
N LEU A 19 5.97 15.45 -10.81
CA LEU A 19 6.95 16.44 -11.30
C LEU A 19 6.65 16.95 -12.71
N ARG A 20 5.65 16.37 -13.40
CA ARG A 20 5.30 16.65 -14.81
C ARG A 20 6.46 16.42 -15.78
N ILE A 21 7.33 15.45 -15.50
CA ILE A 21 8.47 15.08 -16.34
C ILE A 21 8.04 13.98 -17.31
N SER A 22 8.19 14.24 -18.61
CA SER A 22 7.92 13.25 -19.66
C SER A 22 9.02 12.19 -19.76
N ASP A 23 8.75 11.04 -20.39
CA ASP A 23 9.78 10.01 -20.64
C ASP A 23 10.94 10.55 -21.47
N SER A 24 10.66 11.42 -22.45
CA SER A 24 11.69 12.03 -23.29
C SER A 24 12.58 12.99 -22.50
N GLU A 25 11.98 13.80 -21.62
CA GLU A 25 12.72 14.72 -20.76
C GLU A 25 13.55 13.96 -19.72
N LEU A 26 13.00 12.92 -19.11
CA LEU A 26 13.74 12.06 -18.18
C LEU A 26 14.91 11.38 -18.89
N ALA A 27 14.70 10.88 -20.11
CA ALA A 27 15.74 10.28 -20.94
C ALA A 27 16.87 11.27 -21.25
N GLU A 28 16.54 12.49 -21.66
CA GLU A 28 17.51 13.56 -21.93
C GLU A 28 18.35 13.90 -20.70
N LYS A 29 17.71 14.06 -19.53
CA LYS A 29 18.41 14.43 -18.28
C LYS A 29 19.31 13.34 -17.72
N THR A 30 19.02 12.07 -18.03
CA THR A 30 19.67 10.92 -17.38
C THR A 30 20.56 10.11 -18.31
N GLY A 31 20.44 10.32 -19.62
CA GLY A 31 21.06 9.49 -20.65
C GLY A 31 20.50 8.05 -20.69
N VAL A 32 19.39 7.77 -20.00
CA VAL A 32 18.70 6.47 -20.05
C VAL A 32 17.70 6.50 -21.20
N SER A 33 17.67 5.47 -22.05
CA SER A 33 16.77 5.49 -23.21
C SER A 33 15.29 5.49 -22.79
N PRO A 34 14.38 6.11 -23.57
CA PRO A 34 12.94 6.05 -23.28
C PRO A 34 12.39 4.63 -23.19
N GLN A 35 12.97 3.69 -23.97
CA GLN A 35 12.61 2.27 -23.88
C GLN A 35 12.99 1.67 -22.53
N LYS A 36 14.21 1.94 -22.05
CA LYS A 36 14.66 1.47 -20.73
C LYS A 36 13.83 2.09 -19.61
N ILE A 37 13.46 3.37 -19.70
CA ILE A 37 12.53 4.01 -18.73
C ILE A 37 11.18 3.28 -18.68
N ARG A 38 10.61 2.92 -19.84
CA ARG A 38 9.37 2.12 -19.88
C ARG A 38 9.54 0.73 -19.27
N GLN A 39 10.65 0.05 -19.56
CA GLN A 39 10.97 -1.25 -18.95
C GLN A 39 11.08 -1.18 -17.43
N LEU A 40 11.74 -0.14 -16.89
CA LEU A 40 11.82 0.09 -15.45
C LEU A 40 10.42 0.25 -14.82
N ARG A 41 9.48 0.88 -15.54
CA ARG A 41 8.08 1.02 -15.11
C ARG A 41 7.27 -0.27 -15.18
N GLU A 42 7.73 -1.23 -15.95
CA GLU A 42 7.18 -2.60 -16.02
C GLU A 42 7.93 -3.54 -15.04
N ALA A 43 8.65 -2.97 -14.08
CA ALA A 43 9.44 -3.67 -13.06
C ALA A 43 10.65 -4.48 -13.59
N ASP A 44 11.20 -4.11 -14.76
CA ASP A 44 12.54 -4.59 -15.17
C ASP A 44 13.61 -4.01 -14.23
N VAL A 45 14.44 -4.88 -13.66
CA VAL A 45 15.45 -4.47 -12.68
C VAL A 45 16.76 -4.13 -13.40
N ASP A 46 17.03 -2.84 -13.54
CA ASP A 46 18.31 -2.32 -14.02
C ASP A 46 18.84 -1.27 -13.03
N GLU A 47 19.70 -1.72 -12.11
CA GLU A 47 20.24 -0.90 -11.02
C GLU A 47 20.96 0.34 -11.51
N MET A 48 21.75 0.25 -12.59
CA MET A 48 22.44 1.42 -13.13
C MET A 48 21.44 2.45 -13.68
N ALA A 49 20.39 1.99 -14.35
CA ALA A 49 19.36 2.90 -14.85
C ALA A 49 18.55 3.52 -13.71
N LEU A 50 18.18 2.75 -12.68
CA LEU A 50 17.48 3.22 -11.48
C LEU A 50 18.29 4.31 -10.74
N LEU A 51 19.59 4.08 -10.53
CA LEU A 51 20.49 5.05 -9.88
C LEU A 51 20.62 6.36 -10.68
N ARG A 52 20.49 6.32 -12.01
CA ARG A 52 20.52 7.51 -12.86
C ARG A 52 19.22 8.30 -12.83
N ILE A 53 18.06 7.63 -12.86
CA ILE A 53 16.77 8.33 -12.90
C ILE A 53 16.33 8.86 -11.53
N ALA A 54 16.71 8.19 -10.44
CA ALA A 54 16.21 8.50 -9.10
C ALA A 54 16.48 9.96 -8.67
N PRO A 55 17.70 10.53 -8.81
CA PRO A 55 17.95 11.93 -8.42
C PRO A 55 17.11 12.95 -9.19
N VAL A 56 16.85 12.70 -10.48
CA VAL A 56 16.01 13.58 -11.33
C VAL A 56 14.55 13.52 -10.90
N LEU A 57 14.11 12.38 -10.36
CA LEU A 57 12.77 12.18 -9.83
C LEU A 57 12.63 12.55 -8.33
N GLY A 58 13.69 13.06 -7.70
CA GLY A 58 13.70 13.37 -6.26
C GLY A 58 13.58 12.14 -5.38
N LEU A 59 14.00 10.96 -5.87
CA LEU A 59 13.96 9.68 -5.17
C LEU A 59 15.34 9.29 -4.64
N ASP A 60 15.38 8.48 -3.59
CA ASP A 60 16.61 7.81 -3.17
C ASP A 60 16.88 6.59 -4.06
N GLY A 61 17.99 6.62 -4.79
CA GLY A 61 18.32 5.58 -5.76
C GLY A 61 18.59 4.21 -5.12
N ARG A 62 19.21 4.18 -3.92
CA ARG A 62 19.53 2.93 -3.24
C ARG A 62 18.26 2.26 -2.74
N ALA A 63 17.37 3.02 -2.07
CA ALA A 63 16.09 2.50 -1.61
C ALA A 63 15.23 1.99 -2.77
N LEU A 64 15.25 2.69 -3.92
CA LEU A 64 14.54 2.26 -5.13
C LEU A 64 15.10 0.93 -5.68
N CYS A 65 16.42 0.74 -5.66
CA CYS A 65 17.05 -0.52 -6.06
C CYS A 65 16.75 -1.67 -5.08
N GLU A 66 16.85 -1.43 -3.78
CA GLU A 66 16.49 -2.42 -2.75
C GLU A 66 15.02 -2.85 -2.89
N LEU A 67 14.12 -1.91 -3.20
CA LEU A 67 12.71 -2.21 -3.49
C LEU A 67 12.54 -3.01 -4.78
N ALA A 68 13.21 -2.62 -5.88
CA ALA A 68 13.09 -3.30 -7.17
C ALA A 68 13.57 -4.75 -7.12
N LYS A 69 14.58 -5.03 -6.29
CA LYS A 69 15.12 -6.38 -6.05
C LYS A 69 14.28 -7.19 -5.05
N GLY A 70 13.28 -6.59 -4.41
CA GLY A 70 12.50 -7.22 -3.35
C GLY A 70 13.30 -7.45 -2.05
N GLU A 71 14.41 -6.74 -1.87
CA GLU A 71 15.31 -6.88 -0.72
C GLU A 71 14.79 -6.13 0.51
N TRP A 72 13.94 -5.12 0.30
CA TRP A 72 13.30 -4.38 1.38
C TRP A 72 11.89 -4.89 1.68
N CYS A 73 11.61 -5.12 2.96
CA CYS A 73 10.26 -5.34 3.46
C CYS A 73 10.08 -4.66 4.83
N PRO A 74 8.86 -4.20 5.17
CA PRO A 74 8.59 -3.67 6.48
C PRO A 74 8.82 -4.76 7.54
N LYS A 75 9.41 -4.36 8.67
CA LYS A 75 9.59 -5.28 9.80
C LYS A 75 8.23 -5.83 10.22
N LYS A 76 8.15 -7.14 10.39
CA LYS A 76 6.94 -7.78 10.90
C LYS A 76 6.62 -7.21 12.28
N ILE A 77 5.40 -6.74 12.44
CA ILE A 77 4.86 -6.34 13.73
C ILE A 77 4.18 -7.58 14.31
N ASP A 78 4.64 -8.02 15.48
CA ASP A 78 4.00 -9.13 16.17
C ASP A 78 2.57 -8.76 16.58
N GLN A 79 1.72 -9.79 16.64
CA GLN A 79 0.33 -9.63 17.02
C GLN A 79 0.23 -8.92 18.38
N ARG A 80 -0.60 -7.88 18.42
CA ARG A 80 -0.95 -7.16 19.66
C ARG A 80 -2.29 -7.68 20.14
N ASP A 81 -2.44 -7.82 21.45
CA ASP A 81 -3.65 -8.41 22.07
C ASP A 81 -4.95 -7.61 21.85
N TYR A 82 -4.85 -6.42 21.28
CA TYR A 82 -5.92 -5.44 21.12
C TYR A 82 -5.99 -4.82 19.71
N LEU A 83 -5.33 -5.44 18.73
CA LEU A 83 -5.35 -5.04 17.33
C LEU A 83 -5.47 -6.28 16.45
N ALA A 84 -6.41 -6.24 15.52
CA ALA A 84 -6.55 -7.22 14.45
C ALA A 84 -6.47 -6.52 13.10
N GLN A 85 -5.63 -7.03 12.21
CA GLN A 85 -5.56 -6.62 10.81
C GLN A 85 -6.33 -7.62 9.95
N PHE A 86 -7.15 -7.10 9.05
CA PHE A 86 -7.86 -7.84 8.03
C PHE A 86 -7.34 -7.36 6.68
N ASN A 87 -7.03 -8.30 5.79
CA ASN A 87 -6.57 -8.00 4.44
C ASN A 87 -7.54 -8.64 3.46
N THR A 88 -8.19 -7.79 2.66
CA THR A 88 -9.22 -8.20 1.70
C THR A 88 -8.72 -7.93 0.29
N HIS A 89 -8.98 -8.85 -0.61
CA HIS A 89 -8.62 -8.68 -2.01
C HIS A 89 -9.57 -7.69 -2.70
N TYR A 90 -9.02 -6.75 -3.46
CA TYR A 90 -9.78 -5.82 -4.28
C TYR A 90 -9.09 -5.63 -5.62
N HIS A 91 -9.61 -6.28 -6.66
CA HIS A 91 -8.90 -6.44 -7.93
C HIS A 91 -7.47 -6.92 -7.69
N ASP A 92 -6.45 -6.31 -8.31
CA ASP A 92 -5.06 -6.76 -8.16
C ASP A 92 -4.39 -6.28 -6.86
N MET A 93 -5.14 -5.66 -5.94
CA MET A 93 -4.62 -5.05 -4.72
C MET A 93 -5.13 -5.73 -3.45
N ALA A 94 -4.43 -5.46 -2.36
CA ALA A 94 -4.72 -5.97 -1.03
C ALA A 94 -5.08 -4.79 -0.12
N VAL A 95 -6.33 -4.72 0.33
CA VAL A 95 -6.86 -3.60 1.11
C VAL A 95 -6.83 -3.98 2.57
N ASN A 96 -6.25 -3.11 3.40
CA ASN A 96 -6.17 -3.31 4.83
C ASN A 96 -7.35 -2.66 5.53
N ALA A 97 -7.94 -3.38 6.46
CA ALA A 97 -8.89 -2.87 7.43
C ALA A 97 -8.46 -3.35 8.83
N TYR A 98 -8.81 -2.59 9.86
CA TYR A 98 -8.34 -2.90 11.21
C TYR A 98 -9.48 -2.85 12.22
N LEU A 99 -9.36 -3.66 13.26
CA LEU A 99 -10.18 -3.57 14.45
C LEU A 99 -9.26 -3.34 15.65
N VAL A 100 -9.52 -2.28 16.39
CA VAL A 100 -8.85 -1.96 17.66
C VAL A 100 -9.88 -1.98 18.77
N TRP A 101 -9.52 -2.51 19.94
CA TRP A 101 -10.43 -2.55 21.08
C TRP A 101 -9.73 -2.33 22.41
N ASP A 102 -10.50 -1.87 23.39
CA ASP A 102 -10.06 -1.86 24.78
C ASP A 102 -10.24 -3.26 25.41
N PRO A 103 -9.18 -3.88 25.98
CA PRO A 103 -9.29 -5.21 26.57
C PRO A 103 -10.28 -5.32 27.74
N ALA A 104 -10.46 -4.23 28.50
CA ALA A 104 -11.28 -4.24 29.71
C ALA A 104 -12.78 -4.10 29.38
N SER A 105 -13.16 -3.06 28.64
CA SER A 105 -14.55 -2.75 28.30
C SER A 105 -15.07 -3.48 27.05
N ARG A 106 -14.18 -4.00 26.21
CA ARG A 106 -14.48 -4.54 24.87
C ARG A 106 -15.03 -3.53 23.86
N ALA A 107 -15.05 -2.24 24.20
CA ALA A 107 -15.38 -1.19 23.25
C ALA A 107 -14.35 -1.20 22.10
N ALA A 108 -14.83 -1.16 20.87
CA ALA A 108 -14.01 -1.31 19.67
C ALA A 108 -14.26 -0.21 18.63
N ALA A 109 -13.24 0.05 17.83
CA ALA A 109 -13.29 0.90 16.65
C ALA A 109 -12.78 0.12 15.44
N ALA A 110 -13.58 0.11 14.37
CA ALA A 110 -13.16 -0.37 13.05
C ALA A 110 -12.50 0.78 12.28
N PHE A 111 -11.40 0.51 11.61
CA PHE A 111 -10.74 1.40 10.66
C PHE A 111 -10.88 0.81 9.26
N ASP A 112 -11.59 1.52 8.39
CA ASP A 112 -12.06 1.05 7.10
C ASP A 112 -12.88 -0.24 7.17
N THR A 113 -13.49 -0.61 6.04
CA THR A 113 -14.29 -1.85 5.95
C THR A 113 -13.56 -2.96 5.22
N GLY A 114 -12.50 -2.59 4.48
CA GLY A 114 -11.97 -3.40 3.39
C GLY A 114 -13.02 -3.60 2.31
N ALA A 115 -12.67 -4.42 1.32
CA ALA A 115 -13.58 -4.83 0.25
C ALA A 115 -14.66 -5.81 0.75
N ASP A 116 -14.38 -6.55 1.83
CA ASP A 116 -15.28 -7.50 2.48
C ASP A 116 -15.03 -7.53 4.00
N SER A 117 -15.98 -7.04 4.79
CA SER A 117 -15.88 -6.97 6.25
C SER A 117 -16.34 -8.26 6.94
N THR A 118 -16.71 -9.31 6.20
CA THR A 118 -17.27 -10.56 6.77
C THR A 118 -16.41 -11.17 7.86
N GLU A 119 -15.10 -11.29 7.64
CA GLU A 119 -14.19 -11.83 8.67
C GLU A 119 -14.01 -10.89 9.86
N MET A 120 -14.04 -9.58 9.65
CA MET A 120 -14.01 -8.59 10.73
C MET A 120 -15.25 -8.72 11.62
N VAL A 121 -16.45 -8.80 11.02
CA VAL A 121 -17.70 -8.99 11.75
C VAL A 121 -17.71 -10.31 12.52
N ARG A 122 -17.28 -11.41 11.88
CA ARG A 122 -17.15 -12.71 12.55
C ARG A 122 -16.17 -12.64 13.72
N PHE A 123 -15.03 -11.96 13.54
CA PHE A 123 -14.05 -11.77 14.61
C PHE A 123 -14.65 -10.98 15.78
N ALA A 124 -15.26 -9.82 15.52
CA ALA A 124 -15.88 -9.00 16.55
C ALA A 124 -16.92 -9.80 17.36
N ASN A 125 -17.78 -10.57 16.68
CA ASN A 125 -18.79 -11.42 17.31
C ASN A 125 -18.17 -12.53 18.17
N ARG A 126 -17.18 -13.27 17.65
CA ARG A 126 -16.48 -14.32 18.40
C ARG A 126 -15.81 -13.79 19.67
N HIS A 127 -15.23 -12.60 19.59
CA HIS A 127 -14.50 -11.96 20.69
C HIS A 127 -15.38 -11.07 21.57
N LYS A 128 -16.69 -11.01 21.31
CA LYS A 128 -17.67 -10.19 22.04
C LYS A 128 -17.27 -8.71 22.10
N LEU A 129 -16.77 -8.19 20.99
CA LEU A 129 -16.37 -6.80 20.84
C LEU A 129 -17.59 -5.95 20.51
N ASP A 130 -17.62 -4.75 21.09
CA ASP A 130 -18.71 -3.79 20.92
C ASP A 130 -18.21 -2.65 20.02
N VAL A 131 -18.46 -2.78 18.71
CA VAL A 131 -17.99 -1.81 17.71
C VAL A 131 -18.80 -0.52 17.84
N LYS A 132 -18.19 0.49 18.44
CA LYS A 132 -18.82 1.80 18.69
C LYS A 132 -18.53 2.82 17.59
N LEU A 133 -17.41 2.64 16.88
CA LEU A 133 -16.92 3.59 15.90
C LEU A 133 -16.49 2.87 14.63
N ILE A 134 -16.78 3.49 13.50
CA ILE A 134 -16.21 3.14 12.20
C ILE A 134 -15.52 4.39 11.68
N LEU A 135 -14.21 4.31 11.50
CA LEU A 135 -13.35 5.40 11.09
C LEU A 135 -12.85 5.10 9.68
N LEU A 136 -13.24 5.93 8.72
CA LEU A 136 -12.84 5.77 7.32
C LEU A 136 -11.62 6.65 7.04
N THR A 137 -10.56 6.07 6.48
CA THR A 137 -9.35 6.81 6.10
C THR A 137 -9.61 7.75 4.93
N HIS A 138 -10.38 7.28 3.94
CA HIS A 138 -10.83 8.03 2.78
C HIS A 138 -12.03 7.34 2.10
N ALA A 139 -12.59 7.95 1.06
CA ALA A 139 -13.85 7.53 0.44
C ALA A 139 -13.68 6.76 -0.89
N HIS A 140 -12.57 6.04 -1.09
CA HIS A 140 -12.47 5.12 -2.22
C HIS A 140 -13.34 3.87 -1.96
N PRO A 141 -13.93 3.28 -3.03
CA PRO A 141 -14.92 2.21 -2.88
C PRO A 141 -14.41 1.02 -2.05
N ASP A 142 -13.15 0.66 -2.19
CA ASP A 142 -12.50 -0.45 -1.51
C ASP A 142 -12.35 -0.27 0.01
N HIS A 143 -12.49 0.95 0.52
CA HIS A 143 -12.46 1.25 1.95
C HIS A 143 -13.86 1.40 2.57
N VAL A 144 -14.91 1.54 1.74
CA VAL A 144 -16.27 1.89 2.19
C VAL A 144 -17.36 0.93 1.71
N ALA A 145 -17.04 0.01 0.80
CA ALA A 145 -18.00 -0.85 0.11
C ALA A 145 -18.91 -1.64 1.07
N ASP A 146 -18.36 -2.10 2.19
CA ASP A 146 -19.07 -2.98 3.12
C ASP A 146 -19.47 -2.26 4.42
N LEU A 147 -19.50 -0.93 4.42
CA LEU A 147 -19.96 -0.10 5.54
C LEU A 147 -21.35 -0.50 6.06
N PRO A 148 -22.34 -0.87 5.22
CA PRO A 148 -23.64 -1.33 5.71
C PRO A 148 -23.58 -2.59 6.59
N ARG A 149 -22.56 -3.45 6.45
CA ARG A 149 -22.44 -4.70 7.21
C ARG A 149 -21.84 -4.50 8.60
N LEU A 150 -21.11 -3.41 8.80
CA LEU A 150 -20.51 -3.05 10.09
C LEU A 150 -21.41 -2.16 10.96
N ARG A 151 -22.51 -1.64 10.39
CA ARG A 151 -23.51 -0.84 11.09
C ARG A 151 -24.55 -1.66 11.82
#